data_AF-A0A7X6NLX2-F1
#
_entry.id   AF-A0A7X6NLX2-F1
#
_cell.length_a   1.000
_cell.length_b   1.000
_cell.length_c   1.000
_cell.angle_alpha   90.00
_cell.angle_beta   90.00
_cell.angle_gamma   90.00
#
_symmetry.space_group_name_H-M   'P 1'
#
loop_
_entity.id
_entity.type
_entity.pdbx_description
1 polymer ?
#
loop_
_entity_poly.entity_id
_entity_poly.type
_entity_poly.pdbx_seq_one_letter_code
_entity_poly.pdbx_strand_id
1 'polypeptide(L)'
;MKRILIPLLCVLFSVPAAYGQFAVDMGEGGRPSTQDTTVQAKEAFRLKTYFTALAGKDTLKLGRVFSGAVVLPGYAQAYHREYWKIPITYAGIGAGIYMGRHFHTKFRATEDDAFELYRNLCYVGAGLFYWGSLLDGVMQFKHDKPVLPARATLYSALLPGLGQIYNGDYWKVPIVYGGLIACGYFWQYNGLQYKRYKTMYNHAMANPPRYDGWMRPEDLKWYRDTFRRFRDYSILATVLVYALNIIDANVFAHFQDFDISDDLTLRIEPGFIHHVAYSGTLPQVAGIHMKLTF
;
A
#
# COMPACT_ATOMS: atom_id res chain seq x y z
N MET A 1 -27.43 0.90 -8.18
CA MET A 1 -26.07 1.43 -8.49
C MET A 1 -24.93 0.50 -8.04
N LYS A 2 -24.67 -0.62 -8.74
CA LYS A 2 -23.66 -1.64 -8.33
C LYS A 2 -22.18 -1.31 -8.64
N ARG A 3 -21.82 -0.06 -8.97
CA ARG A 3 -20.56 0.25 -9.68
C ARG A 3 -19.47 0.96 -8.86
N ILE A 4 -19.80 1.54 -7.71
CA ILE A 4 -18.84 2.32 -6.90
C ILE A 4 -18.18 1.46 -5.79
N LEU A 5 -18.80 0.33 -5.43
CA LEU A 5 -18.30 -0.57 -4.38
C LEU A 5 -17.10 -1.43 -4.82
N ILE A 6 -16.91 -1.67 -6.11
CA ILE A 6 -15.89 -2.60 -6.62
C ILE A 6 -14.46 -2.02 -6.60
N PRO A 7 -14.20 -0.73 -6.96
CA PRO A 7 -12.84 -0.19 -6.85
C PRO A 7 -12.36 -0.11 -5.39
N LEU A 8 -13.27 0.12 -4.43
CA LEU A 8 -12.94 0.18 -3.00
C LEU A 8 -12.69 -1.23 -2.40
N LEU A 9 -13.31 -2.26 -2.97
CA LEU A 9 -13.14 -3.66 -2.56
C LEU A 9 -11.85 -4.28 -3.13
N CYS A 10 -11.33 -3.77 -4.25
CA CYS A 10 -10.03 -4.18 -4.79
C CYS A 10 -8.84 -3.68 -3.94
N VAL A 11 -9.00 -2.58 -3.20
CA VAL A 11 -7.98 -2.12 -2.22
C VAL A 11 -7.97 -2.99 -0.96
N LEU A 12 -9.08 -3.67 -0.65
CA LEU A 12 -9.18 -4.59 0.49
C LEU A 12 -8.57 -5.98 0.22
N PHE A 13 -8.41 -6.39 -1.04
CA PHE A 13 -7.93 -7.73 -1.42
C PHE A 13 -6.42 -7.82 -1.71
N SER A 14 -5.68 -6.70 -1.75
CA SER A 14 -4.24 -6.65 -2.04
C SER A 14 -3.31 -6.74 -0.81
N VAL A 15 -3.87 -6.78 0.41
CA VAL A 15 -3.15 -6.98 1.68
C VAL A 15 -2.14 -8.15 1.68
N PRO A 16 -2.35 -9.29 0.96
CA PRO A 16 -1.40 -10.41 0.96
C PRO A 16 -0.08 -10.14 0.23
N ALA A 17 -0.08 -9.33 -0.84
CA ALA A 17 1.13 -9.07 -1.62
C ALA A 17 2.15 -8.25 -0.82
N ALA A 18 1.63 -7.34 -0.01
CA ALA A 18 2.40 -6.55 0.93
C ALA A 18 3.02 -7.47 2.01
N TYR A 19 2.25 -8.46 2.50
CA TYR A 19 2.67 -9.47 3.49
C TYR A 19 3.90 -10.30 3.09
N GLY A 20 4.00 -10.69 1.81
CA GLY A 20 5.09 -11.53 1.31
C GLY A 20 6.47 -10.88 1.40
N GLN A 21 6.56 -9.56 1.17
CA GLN A 21 7.79 -8.78 1.35
C GLN A 21 7.94 -8.23 2.78
N PHE A 22 6.84 -7.96 3.51
CA PHE A 22 6.89 -7.58 4.93
C PHE A 22 7.46 -8.65 5.86
N ALA A 23 7.30 -9.94 5.49
CA ALA A 23 7.89 -11.05 6.21
C ALA A 23 9.38 -11.21 5.89
N VAL A 24 9.90 -10.67 4.79
CA VAL A 24 11.29 -10.85 4.34
C VAL A 24 12.16 -9.66 4.76
N ASP A 25 11.67 -8.42 4.65
CA ASP A 25 12.55 -7.24 4.59
C ASP A 25 12.42 -6.24 5.75
N MET A 26 12.70 -6.69 6.99
CA MET A 26 12.80 -5.74 8.10
C MET A 26 14.03 -6.06 8.94
N GLY A 27 15.11 -5.36 8.58
CA GLY A 27 16.41 -5.35 9.22
C GLY A 27 16.34 -5.05 10.73
N GLU A 28 17.36 -5.52 11.41
CA GLU A 28 17.62 -5.32 12.83
C GLU A 28 17.60 -3.83 13.20
N GLY A 29 16.86 -3.50 14.26
CA GLY A 29 17.13 -2.33 15.11
C GLY A 29 18.03 -2.73 16.29
N GLY A 30 18.92 -3.72 16.10
CA GLY A 30 19.93 -4.14 17.05
C GLY A 30 21.28 -3.56 16.65
N ARG A 31 22.07 -3.11 17.63
CA ARG A 31 23.46 -2.68 17.42
C ARG A 31 24.19 -3.68 16.52
N PRO A 32 25.04 -3.22 15.57
CA PRO A 32 25.79 -4.15 14.75
C PRO A 32 26.76 -4.91 15.66
N SER A 33 26.50 -6.19 15.91
CA SER A 33 27.53 -7.10 16.38
C SER A 33 28.38 -7.45 15.17
N THR A 34 29.57 -6.86 15.14
CA THR A 34 30.67 -7.27 14.27
C THR A 34 30.84 -8.78 14.43
N GLN A 35 30.76 -9.53 13.32
CA GLN A 35 30.85 -10.99 13.20
C GLN A 35 29.55 -11.77 13.43
N ASP A 36 28.68 -11.84 12.41
CA ASP A 36 27.96 -13.09 12.11
C ASP A 36 27.43 -13.06 10.66
N THR A 37 28.01 -13.91 9.80
CA THR A 37 27.59 -14.09 8.39
C THR A 37 26.58 -15.24 8.23
N THR A 38 26.06 -15.78 9.33
CA THR A 38 25.00 -16.80 9.28
C THR A 38 23.65 -16.13 9.16
N VAL A 39 22.95 -16.36 8.04
CA VAL A 39 21.55 -15.99 7.86
C VAL A 39 20.72 -16.72 8.93
N GLN A 40 20.43 -16.06 10.05
CA GLN A 40 19.54 -16.60 11.07
C GLN A 40 18.15 -16.81 10.45
N ALA A 41 17.66 -18.04 10.48
CA ALA A 41 16.31 -18.36 10.05
C ALA A 41 15.30 -17.56 10.90
N LYS A 42 14.57 -16.67 10.23
CA LYS A 42 13.61 -15.74 10.85
C LYS A 42 12.51 -16.53 11.58
N GLU A 43 12.37 -16.30 12.88
CA GLU A 43 11.42 -17.03 13.74
C GLU A 43 9.98 -16.97 13.19
N ALA A 44 9.36 -18.14 13.08
CA ALA A 44 7.96 -18.30 12.69
C ALA A 44 7.02 -17.60 13.69
N PHE A 45 5.88 -17.11 13.19
CA PHE A 45 4.89 -16.39 13.99
C PHE A 45 4.34 -17.26 15.13
N ARG A 46 4.68 -16.93 16.38
CA ARG A 46 4.12 -17.57 17.59
C ARG A 46 3.12 -16.63 18.26
N LEU A 47 1.90 -17.12 18.48
CA LEU A 47 0.82 -16.39 19.17
C LEU A 47 1.21 -15.94 20.59
N LYS A 48 2.10 -16.67 21.29
CA LYS A 48 2.59 -16.27 22.61
C LYS A 48 3.38 -14.96 22.55
N THR A 49 4.26 -14.79 21.55
CA THR A 49 5.02 -13.54 21.32
C THR A 49 4.08 -12.36 21.06
N TYR A 50 2.95 -12.60 20.38
CA TYR A 50 1.92 -11.59 20.14
C TYR A 50 1.27 -11.09 21.44
N PHE A 51 0.88 -11.98 22.35
CA PHE A 51 0.31 -11.57 23.64
C PHE A 51 1.36 -10.99 24.61
N THR A 52 2.60 -11.49 24.58
CA THR A 52 3.73 -10.97 25.37
C THR A 52 4.10 -9.54 24.97
N ALA A 53 4.10 -9.24 23.67
CA ALA A 53 4.29 -7.88 23.17
C ALA A 53 3.15 -6.94 23.55
N LEU A 54 1.89 -7.42 23.53
CA LEU A 54 0.75 -6.64 24.00
C LEU A 54 0.86 -6.27 25.49
N ALA A 55 1.44 -7.18 26.29
CA ALA A 55 1.77 -6.94 27.69
C ALA A 55 2.95 -5.97 27.88
N GLY A 56 3.48 -5.38 26.79
CA GLY A 56 4.55 -4.38 26.82
C GLY A 56 5.93 -4.96 27.13
N LYS A 57 6.11 -6.29 27.02
CA LYS A 57 7.38 -6.95 27.35
C LYS A 57 8.36 -7.00 26.18
N ASP A 58 7.88 -6.93 24.93
CA ASP A 58 8.69 -6.97 23.70
C ASP A 58 8.22 -5.93 22.66
N THR A 59 9.14 -5.42 21.84
CA THR A 59 8.83 -4.54 20.70
C THR A 59 8.50 -5.37 19.45
N LEU A 60 7.37 -5.07 18.80
CA LEU A 60 6.96 -5.72 17.56
C LEU A 60 7.35 -4.89 16.34
N LYS A 61 7.72 -5.60 15.26
CA LYS A 61 7.92 -5.01 13.93
C LYS A 61 6.60 -4.44 13.40
N LEU A 62 6.67 -3.32 12.69
CA LEU A 62 5.50 -2.61 12.15
C LEU A 62 4.54 -3.52 11.38
N GLY A 63 5.05 -4.39 10.49
CA GLY A 63 4.22 -5.32 9.73
C GLY A 63 3.43 -6.31 10.62
N ARG A 64 3.98 -6.72 11.76
CA ARG A 64 3.27 -7.56 12.74
C ARG A 64 2.18 -6.76 13.45
N VAL A 65 2.45 -5.50 13.80
CA VAL A 65 1.45 -4.62 14.41
C VAL A 65 0.29 -4.35 13.45
N PHE A 66 0.62 -4.03 12.19
CA PHE A 66 -0.37 -3.85 11.14
C PHE A 66 -1.21 -5.10 10.92
N SER A 67 -0.60 -6.29 10.89
CA SER A 67 -1.37 -7.53 10.73
C SER A 67 -2.36 -7.80 11.87
N GLY A 68 -1.95 -7.50 13.10
CA GLY A 68 -2.85 -7.57 14.26
C GLY A 68 -4.02 -6.61 14.09
N ALA A 69 -3.76 -5.40 13.57
CA ALA A 69 -4.78 -4.38 13.32
C ALA A 69 -5.76 -4.72 12.18
N VAL A 70 -5.30 -5.45 11.15
CA VAL A 70 -6.16 -5.95 10.07
C VAL A 70 -7.17 -6.97 10.60
N VAL A 71 -6.77 -7.82 11.55
CA VAL A 71 -7.67 -8.82 12.13
C VAL A 71 -8.55 -8.21 13.21
N LEU A 72 -7.96 -7.37 14.06
CA LEU A 72 -8.60 -6.75 15.22
C LEU A 72 -8.47 -5.22 15.11
N PRO A 73 -9.53 -4.52 14.67
CA PRO A 73 -9.56 -3.06 14.68
C PRO A 73 -9.20 -2.55 16.08
N GLY A 74 -8.37 -1.51 16.19
CA GLY A 74 -7.88 -1.02 17.49
C GLY A 74 -6.60 -1.69 18.02
N TYR A 75 -6.09 -2.76 17.39
CA TYR A 75 -4.88 -3.45 17.86
C TYR A 75 -3.65 -2.54 17.90
N ALA A 76 -3.43 -1.76 16.83
CA ALA A 76 -2.30 -0.85 16.75
C ALA A 76 -2.42 0.25 17.83
N GLN A 77 -3.63 0.77 18.07
CA GLN A 77 -3.90 1.73 19.13
C GLN A 77 -3.63 1.13 20.52
N ALA A 78 -4.00 -0.13 20.74
CA ALA A 78 -3.70 -0.84 21.98
C ALA A 78 -2.18 -1.01 22.20
N TYR A 79 -1.45 -1.42 21.16
CA TYR A 79 0.01 -1.54 21.19
C TYR A 79 0.69 -0.19 21.52
N HIS A 80 0.18 0.91 20.96
CA HIS A 80 0.68 2.26 21.24
C HIS A 80 0.16 2.87 22.56
N ARG A 81 -0.59 2.12 23.37
CA ARG A 81 -1.21 2.57 24.64
C ARG A 81 -2.22 3.72 24.47
N GLU A 82 -2.82 3.84 23.30
CA GLU A 82 -3.85 4.83 22.98
C GLU A 82 -5.25 4.25 23.12
N TYR A 83 -5.53 3.61 24.26
CA TYR A 83 -6.75 2.84 24.49
C TYR A 83 -8.03 3.65 24.33
N TRP A 84 -7.97 4.96 24.55
CA TRP A 84 -9.12 5.86 24.42
C TRP A 84 -9.67 5.95 22.98
N LYS A 85 -8.85 5.67 21.96
CA LYS A 85 -9.29 5.63 20.56
C LYS A 85 -10.11 4.38 20.24
N ILE A 86 -9.88 3.28 20.95
CA ILE A 86 -10.51 1.97 20.68
C ILE A 86 -12.06 2.07 20.78
N PRO A 87 -12.66 2.61 21.86
CA PRO A 87 -14.10 2.81 21.91
C PRO A 87 -14.66 3.61 20.73
N ILE A 88 -13.95 4.65 20.29
CA ILE A 88 -14.38 5.51 19.18
C ILE A 88 -14.37 4.72 17.86
N THR A 89 -13.30 3.96 17.62
CA THR A 89 -13.20 3.12 16.42
C THR A 89 -14.32 2.07 16.37
N TYR A 90 -14.55 1.34 17.47
CA TYR A 90 -15.61 0.34 17.54
C TYR A 90 -17.00 0.96 17.49
N ALA A 91 -17.22 2.11 18.14
CA ALA A 91 -18.48 2.83 18.06
C ALA A 91 -18.78 3.30 16.64
N GLY A 92 -17.80 3.86 15.92
CA GLY A 92 -17.98 4.30 14.53
C GLY A 92 -18.31 3.14 13.58
N ILE A 93 -17.56 2.03 13.67
CA ILE A 93 -17.81 0.83 12.87
C ILE A 93 -19.18 0.23 13.22
N GLY A 94 -19.45 0.05 14.52
CA GLY A 94 -20.68 -0.52 15.04
C GLY A 94 -21.91 0.29 14.66
N ALA A 95 -21.85 1.62 14.79
CA ALA A 95 -22.92 2.53 14.39
C ALA A 95 -23.20 2.45 12.88
N GLY A 96 -22.16 2.41 12.04
CA GLY A 96 -22.32 2.27 10.59
C GLY A 96 -22.96 0.93 10.20
N ILE A 97 -22.54 -0.18 10.81
CA ILE A 97 -23.16 -1.50 10.56
C ILE A 97 -24.61 -1.53 11.05
N TYR A 98 -24.87 -1.02 12.26
CA TYR A 98 -26.21 -0.97 12.84
C TYR A 98 -27.18 -0.15 11.99
N MET A 99 -26.79 1.07 11.62
CA MET A 99 -27.58 1.95 10.75
C MET A 99 -27.76 1.34 9.35
N GLY A 100 -26.72 0.69 8.81
CA GLY A 100 -26.81 -0.06 7.56
C GLY A 100 -27.86 -1.18 7.62
N ARG A 101 -27.89 -1.94 8.73
CA ARG A 101 -28.91 -2.98 8.93
C ARG A 101 -30.32 -2.38 9.07
N HIS A 102 -30.46 -1.27 9.79
CA HIS A 102 -31.73 -0.55 9.94
C HIS A 102 -32.27 -0.01 8.62
N PHE A 103 -31.42 0.60 7.78
CA PHE A 103 -31.85 1.02 6.45
C PHE A 103 -32.10 -0.16 5.52
N HIS A 104 -31.41 -1.28 5.70
CA HIS A 104 -31.67 -2.48 4.91
C HIS A 104 -33.06 -3.06 5.17
N THR A 105 -33.53 -3.10 6.42
CA THR A 105 -34.89 -3.57 6.73
C THR A 105 -35.94 -2.62 6.19
N LYS A 106 -35.74 -1.30 6.28
CA LYS A 106 -36.62 -0.30 5.64
C LYS A 106 -36.65 -0.42 4.12
N PHE A 107 -35.48 -0.60 3.49
CA PHE A 107 -35.39 -0.84 2.05
C PHE A 107 -36.21 -2.06 1.62
N ARG A 108 -36.18 -3.16 2.39
CA ARG A 108 -36.98 -4.35 2.09
C ARG A 108 -38.49 -4.14 2.27
N ALA A 109 -38.91 -3.16 3.06
CA ALA A 109 -40.31 -2.85 3.31
C ALA A 109 -40.90 -1.86 2.30
N THR A 110 -40.10 -0.90 1.82
CA THR A 110 -40.57 0.19 0.94
C THR A 110 -40.12 0.02 -0.51
N GLU A 111 -39.05 -0.75 -0.77
CA GLU A 111 -38.37 -0.88 -2.07
C GLU A 111 -37.91 0.44 -2.70
N ASP A 112 -37.70 1.48 -1.87
CA ASP A 112 -37.25 2.79 -2.29
C ASP A 112 -35.71 2.86 -2.39
N ASP A 113 -35.21 3.28 -3.55
CA ASP A 113 -33.80 3.47 -3.89
C ASP A 113 -33.04 4.37 -2.90
N ALA A 114 -33.72 5.33 -2.25
CA ALA A 114 -33.10 6.20 -1.25
C ALA A 114 -32.54 5.40 -0.07
N PHE A 115 -33.28 4.40 0.43
CA PHE A 115 -32.81 3.53 1.52
C PHE A 115 -31.70 2.59 1.08
N GLU A 116 -31.64 2.23 -0.21
CA GLU A 116 -30.49 1.51 -0.75
C GLU A 116 -29.22 2.36 -0.64
N LEU A 117 -29.31 3.65 -1.00
CA LEU A 117 -28.20 4.59 -0.92
C LEU A 117 -27.73 4.80 0.53
N TYR A 118 -28.65 5.09 1.46
CA TYR A 118 -28.31 5.28 2.87
C TYR A 118 -27.66 4.04 3.49
N ARG A 119 -28.20 2.85 3.21
CA ARG A 119 -27.59 1.58 3.64
C ARG A 119 -26.15 1.46 3.15
N ASN A 120 -25.94 1.69 1.85
CA ASN A 120 -24.62 1.55 1.24
C ASN A 120 -23.64 2.58 1.83
N LEU A 121 -24.09 3.81 2.05
CA LEU A 121 -23.28 4.87 2.65
C LEU A 121 -22.87 4.53 4.09
N CYS A 122 -23.78 3.96 4.89
CA CYS A 122 -23.47 3.53 6.26
C CYS A 122 -22.41 2.41 6.30
N TYR A 123 -22.50 1.42 5.39
CA TYR A 123 -21.49 0.37 5.29
C TYR A 123 -20.14 0.91 4.77
N VAL A 124 -20.15 1.83 3.82
CA VAL A 124 -18.94 2.54 3.37
C VAL A 124 -18.34 3.34 4.52
N GLY A 125 -19.16 4.05 5.30
CA GLY A 125 -18.72 4.78 6.48
C GLY A 125 -18.05 3.86 7.51
N ALA A 126 -18.64 2.70 7.81
CA ALA A 126 -18.03 1.71 8.70
C ALA A 126 -16.68 1.21 8.15
N GLY A 127 -16.60 0.93 6.85
CA GLY A 127 -15.36 0.55 6.17
C GLY A 127 -14.29 1.65 6.24
N LEU A 128 -14.66 2.91 6.06
CA LEU A 128 -13.75 4.05 6.17
C LEU A 128 -13.25 4.27 7.60
N PHE A 129 -14.10 4.06 8.61
CA PHE A 129 -13.68 4.10 10.02
C PHE A 129 -12.65 3.01 10.33
N TYR A 130 -12.88 1.80 9.84
CA TYR A 130 -11.92 0.70 9.94
C TYR A 130 -10.61 1.05 9.22
N TRP A 131 -10.68 1.56 7.99
CA TRP A 131 -9.52 1.96 7.19
C TRP A 131 -8.72 3.08 7.87
N GLY A 132 -9.41 4.09 8.42
CA GLY A 132 -8.81 5.18 9.17
C GLY A 132 -8.07 4.69 10.42
N SER A 133 -8.63 3.69 11.13
CA SER A 133 -7.94 3.06 12.26
C SER A 133 -6.65 2.34 11.85
N LEU A 134 -6.62 1.70 10.68
CA LEU A 134 -5.40 1.10 10.15
C LEU A 134 -4.34 2.16 9.82
N LEU A 135 -4.74 3.24 9.14
CA LEU A 135 -3.86 4.36 8.81
C LEU A 135 -3.29 5.02 10.06
N ASP A 136 -4.13 5.34 11.05
CA ASP A 136 -3.73 5.89 12.34
C ASP A 136 -2.75 4.95 13.07
N GLY A 137 -3.00 3.64 13.01
CA GLY A 137 -2.11 2.62 13.55
C GLY A 137 -0.72 2.61 12.91
N VAL A 138 -0.64 2.79 11.59
CA VAL A 138 0.66 2.92 10.88
C VAL A 138 1.31 4.29 11.14
N MET A 139 0.50 5.35 11.32
CA MET A 139 0.95 6.71 11.63
C MET A 139 1.65 6.82 12.98
N GLN A 140 1.12 6.16 13.99
CA GLN A 140 1.60 6.30 15.36
C GLN A 140 2.83 5.43 15.67
N PHE A 141 3.29 4.62 14.72
CA PHE A 141 4.43 3.74 14.93
C PHE A 141 5.74 4.54 15.06
N LYS A 142 6.34 4.48 16.25
CA LYS A 142 7.62 5.15 16.55
C LYS A 142 8.77 4.48 15.80
N HIS A 143 9.66 5.29 15.26
CA HIS A 143 10.89 4.85 14.62
C HIS A 143 11.98 5.90 14.82
N ASP A 144 13.23 5.46 14.83
CA ASP A 144 14.38 6.33 15.09
C ASP A 144 14.97 6.94 13.80
N LYS A 145 14.68 6.34 12.65
CA LYS A 145 15.11 6.84 11.33
C LYS A 145 14.21 7.97 10.81
N PRO A 146 14.68 8.88 9.95
CA PRO A 146 13.82 9.90 9.34
C PRO A 146 12.70 9.28 8.48
N VAL A 147 13.03 8.24 7.70
CA VAL A 147 12.09 7.55 6.82
C VAL A 147 12.21 6.04 7.00
N LEU A 148 11.09 5.36 7.24
CA LEU A 148 11.04 3.91 7.38
C LEU A 148 10.43 3.29 6.10
N PRO A 149 11.18 2.48 5.33
CA PRO A 149 10.67 1.88 4.09
C PRO A 149 9.39 1.04 4.29
N ALA A 150 9.29 0.34 5.42
CA ALA A 150 8.10 -0.42 5.77
C ALA A 150 6.86 0.49 5.97
N ARG A 151 7.02 1.72 6.48
CA ARG A 151 5.93 2.70 6.59
C ARG A 151 5.54 3.24 5.21
N ALA A 152 6.52 3.62 4.39
CA ALA A 152 6.28 4.10 3.02
C ALA A 152 5.48 3.06 2.20
N THR A 153 5.88 1.80 2.29
CA THR A 153 5.22 0.68 1.62
C THR A 153 3.80 0.47 2.11
N LEU A 154 3.58 0.42 3.44
CA LEU A 154 2.25 0.29 4.02
C LEU A 154 1.34 1.47 3.69
N TYR A 155 1.88 2.68 3.64
CA TYR A 155 1.13 3.86 3.22
C TYR A 155 0.70 3.79 1.77
N SER A 156 1.60 3.48 0.84
CA SER A 156 1.23 3.28 -0.58
C SER A 156 0.23 2.13 -0.76
N ALA A 157 0.33 1.08 0.07
CA ALA A 157 -0.64 -0.01 0.06
C ALA A 157 -2.03 0.46 0.56
N LEU A 158 -2.08 1.24 1.64
CA LEU A 158 -3.35 1.74 2.19
C LEU A 158 -3.99 2.82 1.31
N LEU A 159 -3.20 3.70 0.72
CA LEU A 159 -3.71 4.72 -0.19
C LEU A 159 -2.64 4.99 -1.25
N PRO A 160 -2.98 4.84 -2.55
CA PRO A 160 -2.02 5.04 -3.61
C PRO A 160 -1.44 6.47 -3.54
N GLY A 161 -0.12 6.56 -3.56
CA GLY A 161 0.60 7.85 -3.46
C GLY A 161 0.87 8.35 -2.04
N LEU A 162 0.32 7.75 -0.97
CA LEU A 162 0.67 8.17 0.40
C LEU A 162 2.13 7.88 0.75
N GLY A 163 2.73 6.80 0.24
CA GLY A 163 4.16 6.55 0.44
C GLY A 163 5.05 7.60 -0.24
N GLN A 164 4.64 8.10 -1.41
CA GLN A 164 5.34 9.20 -2.09
C GLN A 164 5.25 10.50 -1.29
N ILE A 165 4.07 10.79 -0.72
CA ILE A 165 3.88 11.92 0.21
C ILE A 165 4.78 11.79 1.44
N TYR A 166 4.81 10.60 2.05
CA TYR A 166 5.66 10.33 3.21
C TYR A 166 7.15 10.52 2.90
N ASN A 167 7.56 10.14 1.70
CA ASN A 167 8.94 10.30 1.23
C ASN A 167 9.29 11.74 0.79
N GLY A 168 8.31 12.65 0.68
CA GLY A 168 8.51 14.03 0.19
C GLY A 168 8.40 14.22 -1.32
N ASP A 169 8.08 13.16 -2.08
CA ASP A 169 8.04 13.11 -3.54
C ASP A 169 6.65 13.43 -4.12
N TYR A 170 6.11 14.59 -3.76
CA TYR A 170 4.73 14.98 -4.12
C TYR A 170 4.48 15.05 -5.64
N TRP A 171 5.50 15.35 -6.43
CA TRP A 171 5.36 15.52 -7.88
C TRP A 171 4.95 14.22 -8.62
N LYS A 172 5.20 13.05 -8.01
CA LYS A 172 4.82 11.75 -8.59
C LYS A 172 3.35 11.40 -8.34
N VAL A 173 2.71 12.03 -7.35
CA VAL A 173 1.32 11.74 -6.96
C VAL A 173 0.34 11.94 -8.12
N PRO A 174 0.37 13.05 -8.88
CA PRO A 174 -0.50 13.23 -10.04
C PRO A 174 -0.33 12.14 -11.10
N ILE A 175 0.88 11.57 -11.26
CA ILE A 175 1.15 10.51 -12.24
C ILE A 175 0.50 9.21 -11.80
N VAL A 176 0.64 8.85 -10.52
CA VAL A 176 0.00 7.66 -9.94
C VAL A 176 -1.51 7.75 -10.05
N TYR A 177 -2.09 8.88 -9.63
CA TYR A 177 -3.52 9.11 -9.73
C TYR A 177 -3.99 9.16 -11.19
N GLY A 178 -3.21 9.77 -12.09
CA GLY A 178 -3.49 9.78 -13.53
C GLY A 178 -3.57 8.37 -14.11
N GLY A 179 -2.60 7.51 -13.77
CA GLY A 179 -2.60 6.10 -14.19
C GLY A 179 -3.80 5.32 -13.64
N LEU A 180 -4.13 5.50 -12.36
CA LEU A 180 -5.29 4.85 -11.75
C LEU A 180 -6.62 5.33 -12.32
N ILE A 181 -6.77 6.64 -12.55
CA ILE A 181 -7.97 7.23 -13.18
C ILE A 181 -8.13 6.69 -14.60
N ALA A 182 -7.06 6.65 -15.39
CA ALA A 182 -7.10 6.10 -16.74
C ALA A 182 -7.55 4.63 -16.74
N CYS A 183 -6.95 3.79 -15.89
CA CYS A 183 -7.35 2.39 -15.79
C CYS A 183 -8.79 2.22 -15.31
N GLY A 184 -9.21 3.03 -14.32
CA GLY A 184 -10.58 3.04 -13.81
C GLY A 184 -11.60 3.42 -14.87
N TYR A 185 -11.27 4.42 -15.71
CA TYR A 185 -12.10 4.82 -16.84
C TYR A 185 -12.27 3.67 -17.85
N PHE A 186 -11.18 3.04 -18.28
CA PHE A 186 -11.25 1.91 -19.22
C PHE A 186 -11.98 0.73 -18.62
N TRP A 187 -11.78 0.42 -17.34
CA TRP A 187 -12.50 -0.64 -16.65
C TRP A 187 -14.02 -0.38 -16.66
N GLN A 188 -14.45 0.83 -16.30
CA GLN A 188 -15.86 1.20 -16.29
C GLN A 188 -16.46 1.19 -17.71
N TYR A 189 -15.76 1.78 -18.67
CA TYR A 189 -16.20 1.84 -20.06
C TYR A 189 -16.38 0.43 -20.64
N ASN A 190 -15.34 -0.40 -20.59
CA ASN A 190 -15.37 -1.77 -21.09
C ASN A 190 -16.42 -2.62 -20.35
N GLY A 191 -16.57 -2.42 -19.04
CA GLY A 191 -17.59 -3.10 -18.25
C GLY A 191 -19.03 -2.73 -18.62
N LEU A 192 -19.29 -1.47 -18.99
CA LEU A 192 -20.60 -1.03 -19.48
C LEU A 192 -20.88 -1.62 -20.86
N GLN A 193 -19.91 -1.55 -21.78
CA GLN A 193 -20.04 -2.11 -23.13
C GLN A 193 -20.28 -3.62 -23.07
N TYR A 194 -19.49 -4.35 -22.27
CA TYR A 194 -19.69 -5.79 -22.05
C TYR A 194 -21.12 -6.12 -21.63
N LYS A 195 -21.68 -5.38 -20.66
CA LYS A 195 -23.06 -5.60 -20.20
C LYS A 195 -24.07 -5.34 -21.32
N ARG A 196 -23.88 -4.26 -22.09
CA ARG A 196 -24.75 -3.91 -23.23
C ARG A 196 -24.80 -5.06 -24.25
N TYR A 197 -23.64 -5.51 -24.73
CA TYR A 197 -23.57 -6.58 -25.72
C TYR A 197 -23.99 -7.94 -25.16
N LYS A 198 -23.74 -8.22 -23.88
CA LYS A 198 -24.25 -9.43 -23.21
C LYS A 198 -25.77 -9.45 -23.19
N THR A 199 -26.42 -8.34 -22.84
CA THR A 199 -27.89 -8.26 -22.83
C THR A 199 -28.48 -8.42 -24.22
N MET A 200 -27.90 -7.75 -25.22
CA MET A 200 -28.32 -7.90 -26.63
C MET A 200 -28.17 -9.35 -27.13
N TYR A 201 -27.01 -9.97 -26.88
CA TYR A 201 -26.76 -11.37 -27.23
C TYR A 201 -27.76 -12.33 -26.58
N ASN A 202 -28.06 -12.11 -25.29
CA ASN A 202 -29.04 -12.93 -24.57
C ASN A 202 -30.46 -12.78 -25.14
N HIS A 203 -30.85 -11.59 -25.61
CA HIS A 203 -32.14 -11.39 -26.26
C HIS A 203 -32.19 -12.01 -27.67
N ALA A 204 -31.07 -12.01 -28.39
CA ALA A 204 -30.96 -12.66 -29.71
C ALA A 204 -31.03 -14.19 -29.62
N MET A 205 -30.51 -14.78 -28.52
CA MET A 205 -30.53 -16.22 -28.26
C MET A 205 -31.77 -16.69 -27.47
N ALA A 206 -32.71 -15.80 -27.15
CA ALA A 206 -33.94 -16.17 -26.47
C ALA A 206 -34.90 -16.90 -27.43
N ASN A 207 -35.76 -17.76 -26.90
CA ASN A 207 -36.81 -18.45 -27.67
C ASN A 207 -38.20 -18.02 -27.13
N PRO A 208 -39.00 -17.25 -27.90
CA PRO A 208 -38.70 -16.65 -29.20
C PRO A 208 -37.66 -15.52 -29.11
N PRO A 209 -36.97 -15.17 -30.22
CA PRO A 209 -35.97 -14.10 -30.24
C PRO A 209 -36.61 -12.78 -29.84
N ARG A 210 -35.98 -12.07 -28.91
CA ARG A 210 -36.48 -10.77 -28.39
C ARG A 210 -35.61 -9.60 -28.83
N TYR A 211 -34.81 -9.80 -29.87
CA TYR A 211 -33.86 -8.85 -30.43
C TYR A 211 -34.14 -8.66 -31.91
N ASP A 212 -34.50 -7.43 -32.31
CA ASP A 212 -34.80 -7.03 -33.69
C ASP A 212 -33.74 -6.04 -34.22
N GLY A 213 -32.48 -6.24 -33.80
CA GLY A 213 -31.38 -5.38 -34.22
C GLY A 213 -30.72 -5.87 -35.51
N TRP A 214 -30.09 -4.93 -36.22
CA TRP A 214 -29.37 -5.16 -37.48
C TRP A 214 -28.08 -5.99 -37.34
N MET A 215 -27.61 -6.25 -36.12
CA MET A 215 -26.35 -6.96 -35.87
C MET A 215 -26.59 -8.45 -35.66
N ARG A 216 -25.79 -9.31 -36.31
CA ARG A 216 -25.95 -10.76 -36.22
C ARG A 216 -25.56 -11.28 -34.81
N PRO A 217 -26.13 -12.40 -34.34
CA PRO A 217 -25.79 -12.96 -33.04
C PRO A 217 -24.30 -13.31 -32.88
N GLU A 218 -23.63 -13.68 -33.96
CA GLU A 218 -22.18 -13.96 -34.00
C GLU A 218 -21.35 -12.69 -33.72
N ASP A 219 -21.74 -11.56 -34.30
CA ASP A 219 -21.08 -10.26 -34.08
C ASP A 219 -21.28 -9.80 -32.64
N LEU A 220 -22.51 -9.91 -32.11
CA LEU A 220 -22.82 -9.60 -30.71
C LEU A 220 -21.96 -10.43 -29.74
N LYS A 221 -21.75 -11.72 -30.04
CA LYS A 221 -20.87 -12.60 -29.28
C LYS A 221 -19.42 -12.10 -29.32
N TRP A 222 -18.92 -11.73 -30.50
CA TRP A 222 -17.57 -11.21 -30.68
C TRP A 222 -17.35 -9.93 -29.87
N TYR A 223 -18.24 -8.94 -29.98
CA TYR A 223 -18.14 -7.69 -29.21
C TYR A 223 -18.20 -7.94 -27.70
N ARG A 224 -19.14 -8.79 -27.25
CA ARG A 224 -19.22 -9.19 -25.84
C ARG A 224 -17.88 -9.75 -25.36
N ASP A 225 -17.30 -10.69 -26.09
CA ASP A 225 -16.05 -11.35 -25.68
C ASP A 225 -14.84 -10.42 -25.76
N THR A 226 -14.81 -9.49 -26.71
CA THR A 226 -13.80 -8.43 -26.81
C THR A 226 -13.88 -7.46 -25.64
N PHE A 227 -15.06 -6.91 -25.32
CA PHE A 227 -15.21 -5.99 -24.18
C PHE A 227 -15.00 -6.69 -22.83
N ARG A 228 -15.29 -8.00 -22.74
CA ARG A 228 -14.90 -8.81 -21.57
C ARG A 228 -13.38 -8.83 -21.40
N ARG A 229 -12.64 -9.17 -22.46
CA ARG A 229 -11.17 -9.20 -22.42
C ARG A 229 -10.57 -7.85 -22.09
N PHE A 230 -11.04 -6.77 -22.70
CA PHE A 230 -10.53 -5.42 -22.40
C PHE A 230 -10.84 -4.97 -20.97
N ARG A 231 -12.00 -5.33 -20.42
CA ARG A 231 -12.30 -5.11 -19.00
C ARG A 231 -11.30 -5.87 -18.12
N ASP A 232 -11.01 -7.12 -18.45
CA ASP A 232 -10.10 -7.96 -17.67
C ASP A 232 -8.64 -7.43 -17.77
N TYR A 233 -8.22 -6.95 -18.94
CA TYR A 233 -6.94 -6.23 -19.10
C TYR A 233 -6.90 -4.91 -18.34
N SER A 234 -8.01 -4.16 -18.28
CA SER A 234 -8.08 -2.93 -17.50
C SER A 234 -7.89 -3.21 -16.02
N ILE A 235 -8.49 -4.30 -15.50
CA ILE A 235 -8.31 -4.74 -14.11
C ILE A 235 -6.85 -5.13 -13.86
N LEU A 236 -6.24 -5.90 -14.77
CA LEU A 236 -4.83 -6.28 -14.66
C LEU A 236 -3.92 -5.05 -14.66
N ALA A 237 -4.18 -4.09 -15.55
CA ALA A 237 -3.45 -2.82 -15.61
C ALA A 237 -3.61 -2.01 -14.31
N THR A 238 -4.81 -1.95 -13.73
CA THR A 238 -5.01 -1.31 -12.42
C THR A 238 -4.16 -1.96 -11.33
N VAL A 239 -4.14 -3.30 -11.26
CA VAL A 239 -3.31 -4.03 -10.29
C VAL A 239 -1.84 -3.74 -10.51
N LEU A 240 -1.38 -3.69 -11.75
CA LEU A 240 0.00 -3.40 -12.11
C LEU A 240 0.40 -1.98 -11.72
N VAL A 241 -0.41 -0.96 -12.06
CA VAL A 241 -0.17 0.44 -11.68
C VAL A 241 -0.11 0.60 -10.16
N TYR A 242 -1.03 -0.07 -9.45
CA TYR A 242 -1.06 -0.06 -7.99
C TYR A 242 0.19 -0.73 -7.39
N ALA A 243 0.61 -1.88 -7.92
CA ALA A 243 1.83 -2.55 -7.47
C ALA A 243 3.08 -1.70 -7.72
N LEU A 244 3.18 -1.09 -8.92
CA LEU A 244 4.26 -0.15 -9.24
C LEU A 244 4.32 1.02 -8.27
N ASN A 245 3.17 1.57 -7.86
CA ASN A 245 3.14 2.65 -6.87
C ASN A 245 3.73 2.22 -5.51
N ILE A 246 3.44 1.00 -5.07
CA ILE A 246 3.99 0.46 -3.81
C ILE A 246 5.50 0.26 -3.94
N ILE A 247 5.94 -0.37 -5.04
CA ILE A 247 7.36 -0.66 -5.29
C ILE A 247 8.16 0.65 -5.37
N ASP A 248 7.70 1.64 -6.13
CA ASP A 248 8.36 2.94 -6.29
C ASP A 248 8.56 3.64 -4.94
N ALA A 249 7.53 3.67 -4.08
CA ALA A 249 7.64 4.25 -2.75
C ALA A 249 8.61 3.48 -1.84
N ASN A 250 8.64 2.14 -1.92
CA ASN A 250 9.55 1.32 -1.12
C ASN A 250 11.02 1.49 -1.56
N VAL A 251 11.26 1.46 -2.86
CA VAL A 251 12.59 1.62 -3.46
C VAL A 251 13.17 2.99 -3.12
N PHE A 252 12.37 4.05 -3.29
CA PHE A 252 12.83 5.40 -2.95
C PHE A 252 13.14 5.55 -1.45
N ALA A 253 12.31 4.98 -0.58
CA ALA A 253 12.58 5.00 0.86
C ALA A 253 13.87 4.24 1.23
N HIS A 254 14.22 3.17 0.52
CA HIS A 254 15.50 2.48 0.71
C HIS A 254 16.70 3.31 0.26
N PHE A 255 16.53 4.14 -0.77
CA PHE A 255 17.60 4.95 -1.32
C PHE A 255 17.85 6.28 -0.56
N GLN A 256 16.94 6.70 0.32
CA GLN A 256 17.14 7.92 1.10
C GLN A 256 18.25 7.83 2.17
N ASP A 257 18.55 6.62 2.65
CA ASP A 257 19.66 6.41 3.60
C ASP A 257 21.03 6.39 2.89
N PHE A 258 21.07 6.34 1.55
CA PHE A 258 22.32 6.43 0.80
C PHE A 258 22.72 7.90 0.65
N ASP A 259 23.95 8.20 1.07
CA ASP A 259 24.54 9.50 0.84
C ASP A 259 24.84 9.66 -0.66
N ILE A 260 24.04 10.49 -1.34
CA ILE A 260 24.24 10.90 -2.73
C ILE A 260 24.65 12.39 -2.71
N SER A 261 25.55 12.76 -1.81
CA SER A 261 26.18 14.08 -1.86
C SER A 261 27.09 14.14 -3.08
N ASP A 262 26.91 15.17 -3.91
CA ASP A 262 27.78 15.47 -5.06
C ASP A 262 29.19 15.96 -4.62
N ASP A 263 29.51 15.90 -3.33
CA ASP A 263 30.77 16.35 -2.74
C ASP A 263 31.89 15.31 -2.89
N LEU A 264 32.02 14.72 -4.09
CA LEU A 264 33.24 14.03 -4.49
C LEU A 264 34.32 15.07 -4.84
N THR A 265 34.74 15.83 -3.83
CA THR A 265 35.79 16.84 -3.97
C THR A 265 37.14 16.20 -3.64
N LEU A 266 38.00 16.14 -4.67
CA LEU A 266 39.42 15.88 -4.49
C LEU A 266 40.07 17.13 -3.88
N ARG A 267 40.41 17.07 -2.59
CA ARG A 267 41.20 18.15 -1.96
C ARG A 267 42.69 17.87 -2.19
N ILE A 268 43.31 18.73 -2.98
CA ILE A 268 44.76 18.74 -3.23
C ILE A 268 45.35 19.86 -2.39
N GLU A 269 46.12 19.51 -1.37
CA GLU A 269 46.78 20.48 -0.48
C GLU A 269 48.30 20.26 -0.50
N PRO A 270 49.12 21.33 -0.56
CA PRO A 270 50.56 21.20 -0.41
C PRO A 270 50.88 20.76 1.03
N GLY A 271 51.64 19.69 1.18
CA GLY A 271 51.99 19.16 2.49
C GLY A 271 53.38 18.52 2.49
N PHE A 272 53.97 18.40 3.67
CA PHE A 272 55.29 17.78 3.81
C PHE A 272 55.12 16.26 3.87
N ILE A 273 55.97 15.53 3.13
CA ILE A 273 56.00 14.07 3.20
C ILE A 273 57.08 13.69 4.22
N HIS A 274 56.66 13.02 5.30
CA HIS A 274 57.59 12.45 6.27
C HIS A 274 58.07 11.09 5.74
N HIS A 275 59.33 11.01 5.32
CA HIS A 275 60.01 9.76 5.05
C HIS A 275 60.22 8.98 6.36
N VAL A 276 59.72 7.75 6.42
CA VAL A 276 60.04 6.83 7.52
C VAL A 276 61.38 6.19 7.20
N ALA A 277 62.48 6.80 7.68
CA ALA A 277 63.81 6.20 7.66
C ALA A 277 64.12 5.59 9.03
N TYR A 278 64.55 4.33 9.05
CA TYR A 278 64.85 3.57 10.28
C TYR A 278 66.09 4.09 11.04
N SER A 279 66.83 5.06 10.47
CA SER A 279 67.94 5.75 11.12
C SER A 279 68.29 7.01 10.33
N GLY A 280 68.07 8.19 10.93
CA GLY A 280 68.52 9.48 10.40
C GLY A 280 67.40 10.41 9.91
N THR A 281 67.37 11.63 10.45
CA THR A 281 66.48 12.72 10.06
C THR A 281 66.91 13.31 8.70
N LEU A 282 66.30 12.86 7.61
CA LEU A 282 66.38 13.55 6.31
C LEU A 282 65.50 14.81 6.31
N PRO A 283 65.81 15.84 5.48
CA PRO A 283 65.02 17.07 5.38
C PRO A 283 63.64 16.78 4.76
N GLN A 284 62.59 17.38 5.32
CA GLN A 284 61.21 17.22 4.83
C GLN A 284 61.10 17.70 3.38
N VAL A 285 60.61 16.83 2.49
CA VAL A 285 60.43 17.15 1.08
C VAL A 285 59.01 17.67 0.88
N ALA A 286 58.88 18.77 0.13
CA ALA A 286 57.58 19.31 -0.27
C ALA A 286 56.86 18.27 -1.15
N GLY A 287 55.63 17.94 -0.79
CA GLY A 287 54.81 16.99 -1.52
C GLY A 287 53.36 17.46 -1.65
N ILE A 288 52.55 16.60 -2.24
CA ILE A 288 51.14 16.85 -2.48
C ILE A 288 50.36 15.85 -1.64
N HIS A 289 49.51 16.35 -0.73
CA HIS A 289 48.55 15.54 -0.01
C HIS A 289 47.25 15.50 -0.80
N MET A 290 46.77 14.30 -1.10
CA MET A 290 45.49 14.08 -1.75
C MET A 290 44.55 13.47 -0.72
N LYS A 291 43.46 14.17 -0.41
CA LYS A 291 42.39 13.65 0.44
C LYS A 291 41.12 13.53 -0.40
N LEU A 292 40.62 12.31 -0.52
CA LEU A 292 39.26 12.07 -0.97
C LEU A 292 38.33 12.17 0.23
N THR A 293 37.30 13.01 0.12
CA THR A 293 36.11 12.96 0.97
C THR A 293 35.01 12.26 0.20
N PHE A 294 34.33 11.34 0.87
CA PHE A 294 33.17 10.58 0.43
C PHE A 294 32.16 10.57 1.58
#